data_AF-A0A133ULP4-F1
#
_entry.id   AF-A0A133ULP4-F1
#
_cell.length_a   1.000
_cell.length_b   1.000
_cell.length_c   1.000
_cell.angle_alpha   90.00
_cell.angle_beta   90.00
_cell.angle_gamma   90.00
#
_symmetry.space_group_name_H-M   'P 1'
#
loop_
_entity.id
_entity.type
_entity.pdbx_description
1 polymer ?
#
loop_
_entity_poly.entity_id
_entity_poly.type
_entity_poly.pdbx_seq_one_letter_code
_entity_poly.pdbx_strand_id
1 'polypeptide(L)'
;MNIILTLGLALLGLGIFGAIKGYGVENPVGRLLNVEVANFGLMLIFLSLNEAVALLTFAAASVLTTVVFMRLFLRISILEKMKEEK
;
A
#
# COMPACT_ATOMS: atom_id res chain seq x y z
N MET A 1 21.29 -16.64 -1.88
CA MET A 1 20.47 -15.42 -2.02
C MET A 1 19.97 -15.03 -0.64
N ASN A 2 20.05 -13.75 -0.25
CA ASN A 2 19.62 -13.28 1.07
C ASN A 2 18.10 -13.55 1.25
N ILE A 3 17.70 -14.21 2.34
CA ILE A 3 16.29 -14.56 2.61
C ILE A 3 15.39 -13.32 2.62
N ILE A 4 15.90 -12.20 3.17
CA ILE A 4 15.18 -10.94 3.28
C ILE A 4 14.92 -10.36 1.88
N LEU A 5 15.91 -10.43 0.99
CA LEU A 5 15.78 -9.97 -0.39
C LEU A 5 14.75 -10.79 -1.17
N THR A 6 14.78 -12.12 -1.03
CA THR A 6 13.82 -13.01 -1.70
C THR A 6 12.39 -12.75 -1.22
N LEU A 7 12.20 -12.58 0.08
CA LEU A 7 10.89 -12.22 0.66
C LEU A 7 10.43 -10.85 0.20
N GLY A 8 11.33 -9.86 0.17
CA GLY A 8 11.03 -8.52 -0.33
C GLY A 8 10.54 -8.53 -1.78
N LEU A 9 11.25 -9.24 -2.66
CA LEU A 9 10.84 -9.39 -4.06
C LEU A 9 9.52 -10.16 -4.22
N ALA A 10 9.30 -11.21 -3.42
CA ALA A 10 8.06 -11.97 -3.44
C ALA A 10 6.86 -11.11 -3.02
N LEU A 11 6.98 -10.37 -1.91
CA LEU A 11 5.93 -9.46 -1.42
C LEU A 11 5.67 -8.32 -2.40
N LEU A 12 6.72 -7.73 -2.97
CA LEU A 12 6.59 -6.68 -3.98
C LEU A 12 5.81 -7.18 -5.20
N GLY A 13 6.16 -8.36 -5.72
CA GLY A 13 5.43 -9.00 -6.80
C GLY A 13 3.97 -9.26 -6.44
N LEU A 14 3.71 -9.94 -5.32
CA LEU A 14 2.35 -10.27 -4.88
C LEU A 14 1.48 -9.02 -4.65
N GLY A 15 2.03 -7.97 -4.06
CA GLY A 15 1.33 -6.71 -3.85
C GLY A 15 0.96 -6.01 -5.16
N ILE A 16 1.87 -5.98 -6.14
CA ILE A 16 1.60 -5.42 -7.48
C ILE A 16 0.52 -6.24 -8.20
N PHE A 17 0.63 -7.57 -8.21
CA PHE A 17 -0.40 -8.43 -8.80
C PHE A 17 -1.75 -8.25 -8.11
N GLY A 18 -1.76 -8.15 -6.77
CA GLY A 18 -2.95 -7.87 -5.97
C GLY A 18 -3.56 -6.50 -6.29
N ALA A 19 -2.75 -5.47 -6.50
CA ALA A 19 -3.22 -4.13 -6.83
C ALA A 19 -3.82 -4.07 -8.24
N ILE A 20 -3.18 -4.72 -9.23
CA ILE A 20 -3.68 -4.79 -10.61
C ILE A 20 -4.99 -5.58 -10.67
N LYS A 21 -5.03 -6.79 -10.10
CA LYS A 21 -6.25 -7.62 -10.08
C LYS A 21 -7.35 -6.99 -9.22
N GLY A 22 -6.96 -6.30 -8.16
CA GLY A 22 -7.85 -5.57 -7.25
C GLY A 22 -8.46 -4.30 -7.83
N TYR A 23 -8.02 -3.84 -9.01
CA TYR A 23 -8.52 -2.62 -9.65
C TYR A 23 -10.03 -2.65 -9.91
N GLY A 24 -10.62 -3.84 -10.11
CA GLY A 24 -12.06 -4.04 -10.33
C GLY A 24 -12.90 -4.30 -9.07
N VAL A 25 -12.31 -4.21 -7.87
CA VAL A 25 -13.03 -4.47 -6.61
C VAL A 25 -13.53 -3.14 -6.06
N GLU A 26 -14.84 -3.05 -5.80
CA GLU A 26 -15.51 -1.84 -5.30
C GLU A 26 -14.97 -1.36 -3.94
N ASN A 27 -14.27 -2.22 -3.19
CA ASN A 27 -13.76 -1.89 -1.87
C ASN A 27 -12.42 -1.12 -1.94
N PRO A 28 -12.39 0.20 -1.66
CA PRO A 28 -11.18 1.01 -1.71
C PRO A 28 -10.14 0.64 -0.65
N VAL A 29 -10.58 0.10 0.50
CA VAL A 29 -9.67 -0.33 1.58
C VAL A 29 -8.88 -1.57 1.17
N GLY A 30 -9.52 -2.51 0.48
CA GLY A 30 -8.85 -3.70 -0.04
C GLY A 30 -7.75 -3.36 -1.06
N ARG A 31 -8.00 -2.34 -1.90
CA ARG A 31 -6.99 -1.82 -2.84
C ARG A 31 -5.80 -1.19 -2.12
N LEU A 32 -6.05 -0.40 -1.07
CA LEU A 32 -5.00 0.19 -0.25
C LEU A 32 -4.11 -0.87 0.40
N LEU A 33 -4.71 -1.93 0.94
CA LEU A 33 -3.95 -3.03 1.56
C LEU A 33 -3.01 -3.72 0.56
N ASN A 34 -3.44 -3.97 -0.67
CA ASN A 34 -2.56 -4.57 -1.69
C ASN A 34 -1.37 -3.68 -2.05
N VAL A 35 -1.57 -2.36 -2.08
CA VAL A 35 -0.48 -1.38 -2.27
C VAL A 35 0.48 -1.40 -1.07
N GLU A 36 -0.03 -1.49 0.16
CA GLU A 36 0.81 -1.58 1.35
C GLU A 36 1.64 -2.88 1.38
N VAL A 37 1.11 -4.01 0.90
CA VAL A 37 1.88 -5.25 0.76
C VAL A 37 3.08 -5.04 -0.17
N ALA A 38 2.91 -4.31 -1.27
CA ALA A 38 4.00 -3.96 -2.16
C ALA A 38 5.02 -3.02 -1.48
N ASN A 39 4.53 -2.02 -0.71
CA ASN A 39 5.37 -1.11 0.07
C ASN A 39 6.24 -1.86 1.08
N PHE A 40 5.67 -2.83 1.82
CA PHE A 40 6.44 -3.66 2.75
C PHE A 40 7.50 -4.50 2.03
N GLY A 41 7.17 -5.04 0.84
CA GLY A 41 8.17 -5.71 -0.02
C GLY A 41 9.35 -4.80 -0.36
N LEU A 42 9.08 -3.55 -0.75
CA LEU A 42 10.11 -2.56 -1.06
C LEU A 42 10.95 -2.17 0.17
N MET A 43 10.33 -2.03 1.34
CA MET A 43 11.04 -1.78 2.60
C MET A 43 12.02 -2.92 2.94
N LEU A 44 11.62 -4.18 2.75
CA LEU A 44 12.53 -5.32 2.96
C LEU A 44 13.70 -5.32 1.97
N ILE A 45 13.48 -4.85 0.74
CA ILE A 45 14.56 -4.69 -0.25
C ILE A 45 15.56 -3.63 0.24
N PHE A 46 15.09 -2.45 0.68
CA PHE A 46 15.98 -1.42 1.25
C PHE A 46 16.74 -1.91 2.48
N LEU A 47 16.06 -2.68 3.35
CA LEU A 47 16.69 -3.31 4.50
C LEU A 47 17.79 -4.30 4.09
N SER A 48 17.53 -5.14 3.08
CA SER A 48 18.53 -6.09 2.57
C SER A 48 19.72 -5.42 1.89
N LEU A 49 19.57 -4.20 1.38
CA LEU A 49 20.62 -3.40 0.76
C LEU A 49 21.34 -2.49 1.76
N ASN A 50 20.94 -2.51 3.03
CA ASN A 50 21.45 -1.65 4.09
C ASN A 50 21.28 -0.14 3.82
N GLU A 51 20.24 0.22 3.05
CA GLU A 51 19.93 1.60 2.67
C GLU A 51 19.00 2.25 3.71
N ALA A 52 19.53 2.55 4.89
CA ALA A 52 18.74 3.02 6.04
C ALA A 52 18.01 4.34 5.78
N VAL A 53 18.64 5.30 5.08
CA VAL A 53 18.02 6.60 4.77
C VAL A 53 16.83 6.44 3.81
N ALA A 54 16.97 5.58 2.80
CA ALA A 54 15.90 5.26 1.87
C ALA A 54 14.75 4.55 2.58
N LEU A 55 15.06 3.57 3.44
CA LEU A 55 14.08 2.82 4.22
C LEU A 55 13.21 3.74 5.10
N LEU A 56 13.84 4.60 5.90
CA LEU A 56 13.12 5.47 6.83
C LEU A 56 12.29 6.53 6.08
N THR A 57 12.84 7.12 5.02
CA THR A 57 12.13 8.12 4.22
C THR A 57 10.91 7.51 3.53
N PHE A 58 11.09 6.33 2.94
CA PHE A 58 9.99 5.62 2.29
C PHE A 58 8.92 5.18 3.30
N ALA A 59 9.31 4.66 4.46
CA ALA A 59 8.37 4.27 5.51
C ALA A 59 7.56 5.47 6.05
N ALA A 60 8.21 6.63 6.25
CA ALA A 60 7.51 7.83 6.64
C ALA A 60 6.50 8.27 5.57
N ALA A 61 6.91 8.29 4.30
CA ALA A 61 6.04 8.63 3.18
C ALA A 61 4.88 7.65 3.03
N SER A 62 5.11 6.35 3.21
CA SER A 62 4.07 5.33 3.09
C SER A 62 3.00 5.53 4.17
N VAL A 63 3.40 5.68 5.44
CA VAL A 63 2.45 5.92 6.55
C VAL A 63 1.63 7.19 6.33
N LEU A 64 2.26 8.30 5.94
CA LEU A 64 1.55 9.54 5.64
C LEU A 64 0.52 9.34 4.51
N THR A 65 0.92 8.62 3.47
CA THR A 65 0.09 8.32 2.31
C THR A 65 -1.11 7.45 2.72
N THR A 66 -0.91 6.39 3.51
CA THR A 66 -1.98 5.53 4.02
C THR A 66 -3.02 6.34 4.82
N VAL A 67 -2.56 7.25 5.70
CA VAL A 67 -3.45 8.11 6.50
C VAL A 67 -4.28 9.04 5.62
N VAL A 68 -3.65 9.66 4.61
CA VAL A 68 -4.35 10.54 3.67
C VAL A 68 -5.39 9.77 2.87
N PHE A 69 -5.04 8.60 2.31
CA PHE A 69 -5.98 7.78 1.56
C PHE A 69 -7.14 7.29 2.41
N MET A 70 -6.88 6.85 3.64
CA MET A 70 -7.95 6.40 4.54
C MET A 70 -8.94 7.52 4.86
N ARG A 71 -8.44 8.74 5.10
CA ARG A 71 -9.30 9.93 5.27
C ARG A 71 -10.10 10.26 4.00
N LEU A 72 -9.49 10.10 2.83
CA LEU A 72 -10.16 10.34 1.56
C LEU A 72 -11.32 9.36 1.34
N PHE A 73 -11.11 8.05 1.57
CA PHE A 73 -12.15 7.04 1.40
C PHE A 73 -13.32 7.21 2.38
N LEU A 74 -13.04 7.58 3.63
CA LEU A 74 -14.08 7.91 4.60
C LEU A 74 -14.93 9.10 4.13
N ARG A 75 -14.30 10.15 3.61
CA ARG A 75 -15.04 11.31 3.10
C ARG A 75 -15.87 10.98 1.87
N ILE A 76 -15.34 10.21 0.93
CA ILE A 76 -16.07 9.80 -0.28
C ILE A 76 -17.31 8.97 0.09
N SER A 77 -17.16 7.99 0.97
CA SER A 77 -18.30 7.15 1.38
C SER A 77 -19.40 7.93 2.11
N ILE A 78 -19.05 8.95 2.89
CA ILE A 78 -20.04 9.85 3.51
C ILE A 78 -20.78 10.68 2.44
N LEU A 79 -20.07 11.18 1.43
CA LEU A 79 -20.65 11.98 0.34
C LEU A 79 -21.58 11.16 -0.56
N GLU A 80 -21.24 9.90 -0.82
CA GLU A 80 -22.08 8.98 -1.58
C GLU A 80 -23.41 8.74 -0.88
N LYS A 81 -23.39 8.47 0.43
CA LYS A 81 -24.61 8.32 1.24
C LYS A 81 -25.52 9.55 1.20
N MET A 82 -24.94 10.76 1.29
CA MET A 82 -25.73 12.00 1.20
C MET A 82 -26.36 12.25 -0.18
N LYS A 83 -25.84 11.63 -1.25
CA LYS A 83 -26.45 11.70 -2.59
C LYS A 83 -27.61 10.74 -2.74
N GLU A 84 -27.55 9.57 -2.12
CA GLU A 84 -28.63 8.57 -2.18
C GLU A 84 -29.88 8.99 -1.37
N GLU A 85 -29.70 9.84 -0.35
CA GLU A 85 -30.79 10.37 0.48
C GLU A 85 -31.52 11.60 -0.13
N LYS A 86 -31.10 12.10 -1.29
CA LYS A 86 -31.70 13.26 -1.99
C LYS A 86 -32.43 12.86 -3.26
#